data_AF-A0A5C6ALK8-F1
#
_entry.id   AF-A0A5C6ALK8-F1
#
_cell.length_a   1.000
_cell.length_b   1.000
_cell.length_c   1.000
_cell.angle_alpha   90.00
_cell.angle_beta   90.00
_cell.angle_gamma   90.00
#
_symmetry.space_group_name_H-M   'P 1'
#
loop_
_entity.id
_entity.type
_entity.pdbx_description
1 polymer ?
#
loop_
_entity_poly.entity_id
_entity_poly.type
_entity_poly.pdbx_seq_one_letter_code
_entity_poly.pdbx_strand_id
1 'polypeptide(L)'
;MLIRLLLMTSCFLPMTLLPVQSSAQESRLDSIIDQAGGNEHLAKLRAARDGFEKANRATAESSAFGKQLHAQILDIYALQIEKANGLIAEGKPFGASEYDSAMKAVQEEIRRSAERMKKGMADNRDERAKIDRETAEKISQARQKYGAAMDASRDEFQKKMAIADLKYKFSVNRGDLGVVIWNLPPDRSLHNRSSMLVNLRLYLGDQVVFDRKGVSLNRRFPRNPIPVSRVMFDRVEIEIPKWNGEGVGLAEVEVIIGNENVALGRPCKVSSIETLPIHLDDENALTDRITIPKKEGEGYWIAEAKTAATITIDLLGPKHSSVAQLDEPVNAGR
;
A
#
# COMPACT_ATOMS: atom_id res chain seq x y z
N MET A 1 25.28 13.60 31.76
CA MET A 1 24.26 14.54 32.24
C MET A 1 23.48 13.82 33.35
N LEU A 2 23.84 14.11 34.60
CA LEU A 2 23.34 13.45 35.83
C LEU A 2 22.10 14.19 36.35
N ILE A 3 21.05 13.46 36.73
CA ILE A 3 20.02 13.92 37.70
C ILE A 3 19.60 12.68 38.52
N ARG A 4 20.20 12.44 39.69
CA ARG A 4 19.85 12.90 41.06
C ARG A 4 18.70 12.12 41.73
N LEU A 5 19.16 11.22 42.59
CA LEU A 5 18.54 10.56 43.74
C LEU A 5 17.93 11.58 44.72
N LEU A 6 16.76 11.28 45.30
CA LEU A 6 16.26 11.93 46.51
C LEU A 6 15.67 10.88 47.45
N LEU A 7 16.47 10.53 48.45
CA LEU A 7 16.05 9.96 49.73
C LEU A 7 15.36 11.06 50.54
N MET A 8 14.25 10.73 51.22
CA MET A 8 13.89 11.42 52.45
C MET A 8 13.42 10.45 53.54
N THR A 9 14.07 10.67 54.67
CA THR A 9 14.03 10.02 55.97
C THR A 9 12.83 10.45 56.83
N SER A 10 12.26 9.47 57.52
CA SER A 10 11.91 9.43 58.95
C SER A 10 11.48 10.71 59.69
N CYS A 11 10.28 10.68 60.28
CA CYS A 11 10.00 11.31 61.57
C CYS A 11 9.12 10.38 62.43
N PHE A 12 9.73 9.78 63.45
CA PHE A 12 9.10 9.19 64.63
C PHE A 12 8.70 10.30 65.61
N LEU A 13 7.59 10.12 66.35
CA LEU A 13 7.27 10.60 67.72
C LEU A 13 5.75 10.41 68.00
N PRO A 14 5.27 10.45 69.26
CA PRO A 14 5.39 9.44 70.31
C PRO A 14 4.02 8.83 70.73
N MET A 15 4.04 7.64 71.33
CA MET A 15 2.91 7.08 72.07
C MET A 15 2.56 7.93 73.29
N THR A 16 1.32 8.39 73.38
CA THR A 16 0.68 8.83 74.63
C THR A 16 -0.29 7.75 75.09
N LEU A 17 0.05 7.12 76.23
CA LEU A 17 -0.83 6.29 77.03
C LEU A 17 -1.83 7.18 77.78
N LEU A 18 -3.12 6.92 77.62
CA LEU A 18 -4.16 7.33 78.56
C LEU A 18 -4.96 6.09 79.00
N PRO A 19 -5.27 5.96 80.30
CA PRO A 19 -6.07 4.87 80.82
C PRO A 19 -7.56 5.23 80.70
N VAL A 20 -8.37 4.31 80.17
CA VAL A 20 -9.83 4.39 80.33
C VAL A 20 -10.30 3.07 80.89
N GLN A 21 -10.66 3.14 82.18
CA GLN A 21 -11.54 2.19 82.86
C GLN A 21 -12.91 2.19 82.17
N SER A 22 -13.48 1.02 81.90
CA SER A 22 -14.94 0.80 81.94
C SER A 22 -15.27 -0.70 81.85
N SER A 23 -14.92 -1.45 82.89
CA SER A 23 -15.40 -2.81 83.12
C SER A 23 -16.82 -2.77 83.71
N ALA A 24 -17.81 -2.49 82.85
CA ALA A 24 -19.23 -2.68 83.19
C ALA A 24 -20.14 -2.89 81.96
N GLN A 25 -19.57 -3.03 80.76
CA GLN A 25 -20.34 -3.18 79.51
C GLN A 25 -20.13 -4.54 78.79
N GLU A 26 -19.21 -5.37 79.27
CA GLU A 26 -18.92 -6.69 78.66
C GLU A 26 -20.01 -7.73 78.95
N SER A 27 -20.71 -7.64 80.09
CA SER A 27 -21.73 -8.64 80.48
C SER A 27 -23.05 -8.55 79.68
N ARG A 28 -23.31 -7.46 78.94
CA ARG A 28 -24.46 -7.36 78.01
C ARG A 28 -24.09 -7.71 76.56
N LEU A 29 -22.82 -7.67 76.21
CA LEU A 29 -22.34 -8.03 74.87
C LEU A 29 -22.31 -9.56 74.69
N ASP A 30 -21.92 -10.31 75.72
CA ASP A 30 -21.84 -11.78 75.64
C ASP A 30 -23.22 -12.44 75.49
N SER A 31 -24.30 -11.87 76.05
CA SER A 31 -25.67 -12.40 75.84
C SER A 31 -26.29 -12.01 74.49
N ILE A 32 -25.81 -10.94 73.85
CA ILE A 32 -26.24 -10.52 72.49
C ILE A 32 -25.46 -11.32 71.43
N ILE A 33 -24.21 -11.69 71.71
CA ILE A 33 -23.39 -12.54 70.83
C ILE A 33 -23.97 -13.96 70.72
N ASP A 34 -24.51 -14.53 71.81
CA ASP A 34 -25.20 -15.83 71.77
C ASP A 34 -26.56 -15.79 71.04
N GLN A 35 -27.24 -14.63 70.99
CA GLN A 35 -28.42 -14.44 70.14
C GLN A 35 -28.06 -14.17 68.66
N ALA A 36 -26.93 -13.50 68.40
CA ALA A 36 -26.43 -13.25 67.04
C ALA A 36 -25.88 -14.53 66.36
N GLY A 37 -25.38 -15.50 67.13
CA GLY A 37 -24.99 -16.83 66.65
C GLY A 37 -26.16 -17.68 66.13
N GLY A 38 -27.40 -17.32 66.47
CA GLY A 38 -28.62 -18.04 66.10
C GLY A 38 -29.40 -17.45 64.92
N ASN A 39 -28.97 -16.31 64.33
CA ASN A 39 -29.72 -15.72 63.23
C ASN A 39 -29.40 -16.44 61.89
N GLU A 40 -30.31 -17.34 61.49
CA GLU A 40 -30.20 -18.15 60.26
C GLU A 40 -29.99 -17.30 58.99
N HIS A 41 -30.61 -16.11 58.92
CA HIS A 41 -30.52 -15.24 57.75
C HIS A 41 -29.16 -14.55 57.62
N LEU A 42 -28.56 -14.13 58.73
CA LEU A 42 -27.20 -13.61 58.75
C LEU A 42 -26.18 -14.68 58.35
N ALA A 43 -26.37 -15.92 58.82
CA ALA A 43 -25.54 -17.06 58.42
C ALA A 43 -25.64 -17.33 56.91
N LYS A 44 -26.86 -17.28 56.34
CA LYS A 44 -27.07 -17.39 54.88
C LYS A 44 -26.37 -16.27 54.10
N LEU A 45 -26.42 -15.02 54.57
CA LEU A 45 -25.77 -13.89 53.90
C LEU A 45 -24.23 -14.05 53.89
N ARG A 46 -23.64 -14.51 55.00
CA ARG A 46 -22.20 -14.81 55.10
C ARG A 46 -21.81 -15.96 54.17
N ALA A 47 -22.57 -17.07 54.18
CA ALA A 47 -22.34 -18.18 53.27
C ALA A 47 -22.44 -17.77 51.79
N ALA A 48 -23.36 -16.86 51.46
CA ALA A 48 -23.50 -16.32 50.11
C ALA A 48 -22.27 -15.48 49.68
N ARG A 49 -21.73 -14.66 50.59
CA ARG A 49 -20.47 -13.92 50.36
C ARG A 49 -19.31 -14.87 50.07
N ASP A 50 -19.10 -15.87 50.94
CA ASP A 50 -17.99 -16.82 50.81
C ASP A 50 -18.13 -17.65 49.53
N GLY A 51 -19.35 -18.05 49.19
CA GLY A 51 -19.69 -18.70 47.93
C GLY A 51 -19.35 -17.83 46.72
N PHE A 52 -19.70 -16.54 46.75
CA PHE A 52 -19.34 -15.58 45.70
C PHE A 52 -17.82 -15.39 45.57
N GLU A 53 -17.12 -15.22 46.69
CA GLU A 53 -15.66 -15.06 46.73
C GLU A 53 -14.97 -16.27 46.07
N LYS A 54 -15.32 -17.47 46.53
CA LYS A 54 -14.74 -18.71 46.04
C LYS A 54 -15.04 -18.94 44.55
N ALA A 55 -16.28 -18.69 44.12
CA ALA A 55 -16.70 -18.91 42.75
C ALA A 55 -16.02 -17.95 41.76
N ASN A 56 -15.66 -16.73 42.19
CA ASN A 56 -15.18 -15.68 41.29
C ASN A 56 -13.69 -15.35 41.44
N ARG A 57 -12.95 -15.99 42.34
CA ARG A 57 -11.52 -15.74 42.55
C ARG A 57 -10.68 -15.82 41.27
N ALA A 58 -10.85 -16.88 40.47
CA ALA A 58 -10.09 -17.06 39.22
C ALA A 58 -10.42 -15.96 38.19
N THR A 59 -11.69 -15.59 38.07
CA THR A 59 -12.13 -14.51 37.18
C THR A 59 -11.58 -13.17 37.64
N ALA A 60 -11.58 -12.91 38.95
CA ALA A 60 -11.00 -11.71 39.53
C ALA A 60 -9.51 -11.61 39.20
N GLU A 61 -8.75 -12.69 39.33
CA GLU A 61 -7.30 -12.69 39.09
C GLU A 61 -6.91 -12.47 37.63
N SER A 62 -7.80 -12.76 36.68
CA SER A 62 -7.52 -12.69 35.23
C SER A 62 -7.34 -11.28 34.66
N SER A 63 -7.83 -10.23 35.33
CA SER A 63 -7.69 -8.85 34.85
C SER A 63 -7.80 -7.82 35.98
N ALA A 64 -7.11 -6.67 35.84
CA ALA A 64 -7.20 -5.58 36.82
C ALA A 64 -8.65 -5.08 37.02
N PHE A 65 -9.42 -5.02 35.93
CA PHE A 65 -10.84 -4.67 35.97
C PHE A 65 -11.69 -5.73 36.67
N GLY A 66 -11.43 -7.02 36.43
CA GLY A 66 -12.07 -8.13 37.15
C GLY A 66 -11.81 -8.10 38.66
N LYS A 67 -10.56 -7.79 39.08
CA LYS A 67 -10.21 -7.59 40.49
C LYS A 67 -11.04 -6.47 41.12
N GLN A 68 -11.20 -5.34 40.43
CA GLN A 68 -11.93 -4.18 40.93
C GLN A 68 -13.43 -4.49 41.11
N LEU A 69 -14.07 -5.12 40.12
CA LEU A 69 -15.49 -5.50 40.22
C LEU A 69 -15.73 -6.54 41.32
N HIS A 70 -14.82 -7.51 41.46
CA HIS A 70 -14.90 -8.52 42.51
C HIS A 70 -14.81 -7.89 43.90
N ALA A 71 -13.87 -6.97 44.12
CA ALA A 71 -13.74 -6.22 45.37
C ALA A 71 -15.00 -5.41 45.69
N GLN A 72 -15.56 -4.69 44.71
CA GLN A 72 -16.78 -3.89 44.90
C GLN A 72 -17.97 -4.74 45.35
N ILE A 73 -18.17 -5.94 44.78
CA ILE A 73 -19.26 -6.82 45.18
C ILE A 73 -19.04 -7.35 46.60
N LEU A 74 -17.80 -7.69 46.96
CA LEU A 74 -17.45 -8.09 48.33
C LEU A 74 -17.67 -6.97 49.35
N ASP A 75 -17.40 -5.71 48.98
CA ASP A 75 -17.67 -4.54 49.82
C ASP A 75 -19.18 -4.35 50.07
N ILE A 76 -20.02 -4.61 49.05
CA ILE A 76 -21.49 -4.59 49.24
C ILE A 76 -21.92 -5.71 50.19
N TYR A 77 -21.40 -6.92 50.05
CA TYR A 77 -21.66 -8.00 51.02
C TYR A 77 -21.25 -7.59 52.44
N ALA A 78 -20.06 -7.01 52.61
CA ALA A 78 -19.56 -6.55 53.90
C ALA A 78 -20.48 -5.49 54.53
N LEU A 79 -20.92 -4.51 53.73
CA LEU A 79 -21.86 -3.47 54.17
C LEU A 79 -23.21 -4.03 54.62
N GLN A 80 -23.75 -5.02 53.90
CA GLN A 80 -25.02 -5.65 54.29
C GLN A 80 -24.89 -6.49 55.56
N ILE A 81 -23.76 -7.19 55.74
CA ILE A 81 -23.44 -7.93 56.97
C ILE A 81 -23.31 -6.97 58.15
N GLU A 82 -22.66 -5.83 57.97
CA GLU A 82 -22.53 -4.80 59.01
C GLU A 82 -23.90 -4.25 59.43
N LYS A 83 -24.77 -3.92 58.47
CA LYS A 83 -26.15 -3.49 58.73
C LYS A 83 -26.97 -4.54 59.48
N ALA A 84 -26.85 -5.81 59.10
CA ALA A 84 -27.53 -6.91 59.77
C ALA A 84 -27.07 -7.06 61.22
N ASN A 85 -25.75 -6.97 61.48
CA ASN A 85 -25.20 -6.99 62.84
C ASN A 85 -25.72 -5.81 63.68
N GLY A 86 -25.80 -4.61 63.09
CA GLY A 86 -26.33 -3.42 63.77
C GLY A 86 -27.80 -3.58 64.19
N LEU A 87 -28.66 -4.10 63.31
CA LEU A 87 -30.06 -4.38 63.62
C LEU A 87 -30.19 -5.38 64.80
N ILE A 88 -29.41 -6.45 64.77
CA ILE A 88 -29.41 -7.46 65.84
C ILE A 88 -28.95 -6.86 67.17
N ALA A 89 -27.92 -6.01 67.15
CA ALA A 89 -27.42 -5.34 68.36
C ALA A 89 -28.45 -4.38 68.98
N GLU A 90 -29.32 -3.79 68.15
CA GLU A 90 -30.45 -2.97 68.60
C GLU A 90 -31.65 -3.80 69.10
N GLY A 91 -31.55 -5.14 69.10
CA GLY A 91 -32.64 -6.05 69.47
C GLY A 91 -33.74 -6.17 68.38
N LYS A 92 -33.47 -5.70 67.16
CA LYS A 92 -34.39 -5.83 66.02
C LYS A 92 -34.13 -7.15 65.28
N PRO A 93 -35.17 -7.81 64.76
CA PRO A 93 -34.98 -9.01 63.97
C PRO A 93 -34.31 -8.66 62.62
N PHE A 94 -33.29 -9.42 62.25
CA PHE A 94 -32.86 -9.55 60.85
C PHE A 94 -33.56 -10.78 60.28
N GLY A 95 -34.79 -10.58 59.78
CA GLY A 95 -35.65 -11.64 59.29
C GLY A 95 -35.56 -11.83 57.79
N ALA A 96 -36.53 -12.56 57.24
CA ALA A 96 -36.60 -12.83 55.81
C ALA A 96 -36.69 -11.54 54.97
N SER A 97 -37.44 -10.53 55.43
CA SER A 97 -37.61 -9.28 54.68
C SER A 97 -36.32 -8.47 54.56
N GLU A 98 -35.55 -8.36 55.65
CA GLU A 98 -34.26 -7.68 55.66
C GLU A 98 -33.22 -8.43 54.83
N TYR A 99 -33.22 -9.76 54.91
CA TYR A 99 -32.38 -10.62 54.07
C TYR A 99 -32.68 -10.46 52.58
N ASP A 100 -33.95 -10.50 52.20
CA ASP A 100 -34.37 -10.34 50.79
C ASP A 100 -33.97 -8.95 50.26
N SER A 101 -34.11 -7.91 51.09
CA SER A 101 -33.66 -6.56 50.77
C SER A 101 -32.14 -6.48 50.57
N ALA A 102 -31.36 -7.09 51.47
CA ALA A 102 -29.91 -7.16 51.36
C ALA A 102 -29.45 -7.92 50.11
N MET A 103 -30.05 -9.08 49.85
CA MET A 103 -29.75 -9.89 48.67
C MET A 103 -30.15 -9.18 47.38
N LYS A 104 -31.26 -8.44 47.36
CA LYS A 104 -31.65 -7.62 46.21
C LYS A 104 -30.61 -6.54 45.91
N ALA A 105 -30.05 -5.89 46.93
CA ALA A 105 -28.98 -4.90 46.76
C ALA A 105 -27.70 -5.52 46.18
N VAL A 106 -27.30 -6.70 46.67
CA VAL A 106 -26.16 -7.46 46.15
C VAL A 106 -26.38 -7.87 44.69
N GLN A 107 -27.55 -8.44 44.37
CA GLN A 107 -27.89 -8.88 43.02
C GLN A 107 -27.89 -7.72 42.02
N GLU A 108 -28.39 -6.55 42.43
CA GLU A 108 -28.37 -5.36 41.60
C GLU A 108 -26.93 -4.88 41.30
N GLU A 109 -26.01 -4.94 42.26
CA GLU A 109 -24.61 -4.58 42.01
C GLU A 109 -23.90 -5.61 41.12
N ILE A 110 -24.19 -6.90 41.29
CA ILE A 110 -23.72 -7.95 40.39
C ILE A 110 -24.19 -7.67 38.96
N ARG A 111 -25.47 -7.32 38.78
CA ARG A 111 -26.06 -6.96 37.48
C ARG A 111 -25.35 -5.75 36.86
N ARG A 112 -25.18 -4.66 37.60
CA ARG A 112 -24.48 -3.44 37.14
C ARG A 112 -23.02 -3.73 36.77
N SER A 113 -22.35 -4.56 37.55
CA SER A 113 -20.98 -4.97 37.29
C SER A 113 -20.85 -5.79 36.00
N ALA A 114 -21.78 -6.71 35.76
CA ALA A 114 -21.84 -7.45 34.50
C ALA A 114 -22.09 -6.54 33.28
N GLU A 115 -22.96 -5.53 33.42
CA GLU A 115 -23.20 -4.53 32.37
C GLU A 115 -21.96 -3.67 32.07
N ARG A 116 -21.26 -3.21 33.11
CA ARG A 116 -19.98 -2.48 32.96
C ARG A 116 -18.93 -3.34 32.26
N MET A 117 -18.84 -4.63 32.60
CA MET A 117 -17.91 -5.56 31.97
C MET A 117 -18.23 -5.79 30.50
N LYS A 118 -19.51 -6.04 30.19
CA LYS A 118 -19.96 -6.21 28.80
C LYS A 118 -19.67 -4.97 27.95
N LYS A 119 -19.92 -3.78 28.50
CA LYS A 119 -19.62 -2.52 27.82
C LYS A 119 -18.12 -2.31 27.62
N GLY A 120 -17.30 -2.49 28.66
CA GLY A 120 -15.86 -2.35 28.55
C GLY A 120 -15.21 -3.32 27.57
N MET A 121 -15.74 -4.56 27.47
CA MET A 121 -15.30 -5.52 26.46
C MET A 121 -15.68 -5.08 25.03
N ALA A 122 -16.88 -4.52 24.84
CA ALA A 122 -17.30 -3.99 23.55
C ALA A 122 -16.42 -2.79 23.14
N ASP A 123 -16.20 -1.83 24.04
CA ASP A 123 -15.39 -0.65 23.78
C ASP A 123 -13.93 -1.04 23.41
N ASN A 124 -13.34 -2.00 24.14
CA ASN A 124 -11.99 -2.50 23.85
C ASN A 124 -11.94 -3.27 22.52
N ARG A 125 -13.00 -4.00 22.16
CA ARG A 125 -13.09 -4.66 20.86
C ARG A 125 -13.15 -3.64 19.72
N ASP A 126 -13.92 -2.59 19.88
CA ASP A 126 -14.06 -1.52 18.89
C ASP A 126 -12.76 -0.73 18.74
N GLU A 127 -12.07 -0.45 19.84
CA GLU A 127 -10.77 0.20 19.84
C GLU A 127 -9.70 -0.66 19.14
N ARG A 128 -9.64 -1.97 19.46
CA ARG A 128 -8.77 -2.92 18.75
C ARG A 128 -9.08 -2.97 17.26
N ALA A 129 -10.36 -3.08 16.90
CA ALA A 129 -10.78 -3.09 15.50
C ALA A 129 -10.45 -1.78 14.78
N LYS A 130 -10.39 -0.64 15.49
CA LYS A 130 -9.92 0.63 14.94
C LYS A 130 -8.40 0.61 14.73
N ILE A 131 -7.63 0.17 15.73
CA ILE A 131 -6.17 0.04 15.64
C ILE A 131 -5.76 -0.91 14.51
N ASP A 132 -6.45 -2.04 14.37
CA ASP A 132 -6.19 -3.04 13.32
C ASP A 132 -6.45 -2.44 11.93
N ARG A 133 -7.54 -1.68 11.76
CA ARG A 133 -7.84 -0.96 10.52
C ARG A 133 -6.78 0.09 10.19
N GLU A 134 -6.42 0.94 11.14
CA GLU A 134 -5.37 1.96 10.95
C GLU A 134 -4.01 1.32 10.61
N THR A 135 -3.69 0.19 11.24
CA THR A 135 -2.46 -0.56 10.98
C THR A 135 -2.48 -1.18 9.59
N ALA A 136 -3.59 -1.79 9.18
CA ALA A 136 -3.77 -2.34 7.84
C ALA A 136 -3.64 -1.27 6.74
N GLU A 137 -4.23 -0.08 6.96
CA GLU A 137 -4.09 1.06 6.06
C GLU A 137 -2.63 1.53 5.94
N LYS A 138 -1.92 1.67 7.07
CA LYS A 138 -0.49 2.04 7.07
C LYS A 138 0.37 1.00 6.34
N ILE A 139 0.10 -0.30 6.53
CA ILE A 139 0.80 -1.38 5.83
C ILE A 139 0.52 -1.30 4.32
N SER A 140 -0.73 -1.07 3.94
CA SER A 140 -1.12 -0.92 2.52
C SER A 140 -0.39 0.26 1.86
N GLN A 141 -0.39 1.43 2.50
CA GLN A 141 0.33 2.60 2.02
C GLN A 141 1.84 2.37 1.92
N ALA A 142 2.45 1.68 2.89
CA ALA A 142 3.87 1.35 2.87
C ALA A 142 4.22 0.42 1.69
N ARG A 143 3.37 -0.58 1.41
CA ARG A 143 3.53 -1.48 0.25
C ARG A 143 3.44 -0.73 -1.07
N GLN A 144 2.46 0.17 -1.21
CA GLN A 144 2.32 1.00 -2.41
C GLN A 144 3.55 1.89 -2.65
N LYS A 145 4.04 2.56 -1.60
CA LYS A 145 5.26 3.39 -1.69
C LYS A 145 6.49 2.56 -2.06
N TYR A 146 6.65 1.38 -1.45
CA TYR A 146 7.75 0.48 -1.77
C TYR A 146 7.68 -0.02 -3.22
N GLY A 147 6.51 -0.43 -3.70
CA GLY A 147 6.29 -0.82 -5.09
C GLY A 147 6.70 0.27 -6.08
N ALA A 148 6.19 1.49 -5.87
CA ALA A 148 6.54 2.64 -6.72
C ALA A 148 8.04 2.96 -6.71
N ALA A 149 8.72 2.83 -5.55
CA ALA A 149 10.16 3.05 -5.46
C ALA A 149 10.96 1.96 -6.20
N MET A 150 10.52 0.71 -6.14
CA MET A 150 11.14 -0.40 -6.87
C MET A 150 10.97 -0.24 -8.38
N ASP A 151 9.79 0.16 -8.85
CA ASP A 151 9.54 0.42 -10.27
C ASP A 151 10.42 1.57 -10.77
N ALA A 152 10.48 2.68 -10.04
CA ALA A 152 11.36 3.81 -10.38
C ALA A 152 12.85 3.42 -10.42
N SER A 153 13.31 2.61 -9.46
CA SER A 153 14.69 2.11 -9.45
C SER A 153 14.98 1.18 -10.63
N ARG A 154 14.01 0.35 -11.03
CA ARG A 154 14.12 -0.54 -12.18
C ARG A 154 14.22 0.27 -13.48
N ASP A 155 13.37 1.29 -13.64
CA ASP A 155 13.37 2.17 -14.81
C ASP A 155 14.69 2.94 -14.93
N GLU A 156 15.22 3.45 -13.81
CA GLU A 156 16.52 4.14 -13.79
C GLU A 156 17.66 3.19 -14.18
N PHE A 157 17.66 1.96 -13.64
CA PHE A 157 18.66 0.95 -13.98
C PHE A 157 18.59 0.58 -15.47
N GLN A 158 17.39 0.33 -15.99
CA GLN A 158 17.19 0.01 -17.41
C GLN A 158 17.67 1.14 -18.32
N LYS A 159 17.36 2.41 -17.98
CA LYS A 159 17.83 3.57 -18.72
C LYS A 159 19.37 3.68 -18.70
N LYS A 160 20.01 3.49 -17.55
CA LYS A 160 21.48 3.50 -17.44
C LYS A 160 22.12 2.39 -18.28
N MET A 161 21.55 1.19 -18.26
CA MET A 161 21.99 0.08 -19.10
C MET A 161 21.82 0.38 -20.59
N ALA A 162 20.69 0.95 -21.00
CA ALA A 162 20.46 1.35 -22.39
C ALA A 162 21.46 2.42 -22.87
N ILE A 163 21.77 3.41 -22.02
CA ILE A 163 22.80 4.41 -22.33
C ILE A 163 24.18 3.76 -22.47
N ALA A 164 24.54 2.84 -21.58
CA ALA A 164 25.81 2.15 -21.62
C ALA A 164 25.94 1.26 -22.87
N ASP A 165 24.89 0.51 -23.21
CA ASP A 165 24.80 -0.32 -24.43
C ASP A 165 24.94 0.55 -25.69
N LEU A 166 24.22 1.66 -25.76
CA LEU A 166 24.29 2.58 -26.89
C LEU A 166 25.69 3.18 -27.04
N LYS A 167 26.29 3.67 -25.94
CA LYS A 167 27.68 4.15 -25.92
C LYS A 167 28.66 3.10 -26.42
N TYR A 168 28.52 1.87 -25.94
CA TYR A 168 29.35 0.74 -26.38
C TYR A 168 29.22 0.53 -27.89
N LYS A 169 27.98 0.47 -28.42
CA LYS A 169 27.72 0.30 -29.86
C LYS A 169 28.33 1.43 -30.69
N PHE A 170 28.21 2.69 -30.28
CA PHE A 170 28.87 3.81 -30.96
C PHE A 170 30.40 3.72 -30.88
N SER A 171 30.97 3.24 -29.77
CA SER A 171 32.42 3.16 -29.59
C SER A 171 33.08 2.05 -30.41
N VAL A 172 32.42 0.89 -30.54
CA VAL A 172 32.98 -0.30 -31.18
C VAL A 172 32.69 -0.30 -32.68
N ASN A 173 31.52 0.19 -33.10
CA ASN A 173 31.16 0.23 -34.50
C ASN A 173 31.79 1.43 -35.20
N ARG A 174 32.92 1.19 -35.86
CA ARG A 174 33.49 2.11 -36.86
C ARG A 174 32.85 1.94 -38.25
N GLY A 175 31.77 1.16 -38.36
CA GLY A 175 31.07 0.83 -39.60
C GLY A 175 30.09 1.93 -40.04
N ASP A 176 29.03 1.49 -40.71
CA ASP A 176 27.96 2.35 -41.21
C ASP A 176 27.14 2.91 -40.05
N LEU A 177 26.81 4.20 -40.16
CA LEU A 177 25.90 4.89 -39.25
C LEU A 177 24.89 5.64 -40.10
N GLY A 178 23.61 5.32 -39.91
CA GLY A 178 22.56 5.91 -40.73
C GLY A 178 21.17 5.64 -40.18
N VAL A 179 20.23 6.44 -40.67
CA VAL A 179 18.80 6.19 -40.49
C VAL A 179 18.27 5.66 -41.81
N VAL A 180 17.53 4.55 -41.79
CA VAL A 180 16.90 3.98 -42.98
C VAL A 180 15.41 4.14 -42.85
N ILE A 181 14.79 4.81 -43.81
CA ILE A 181 13.34 4.98 -43.85
C ILE A 181 12.78 4.03 -44.90
N TRP A 182 11.88 3.15 -44.49
CA TRP A 182 11.11 2.28 -45.37
C TRP A 182 9.79 2.95 -45.70
N ASN A 183 9.70 3.50 -46.91
CA ASN A 183 8.54 4.22 -47.41
C ASN A 183 7.49 3.24 -47.93
N LEU A 184 6.20 3.58 -47.78
CA LEU A 184 5.14 2.78 -48.36
C LEU A 184 5.16 2.86 -49.90
N PRO A 185 4.99 1.73 -50.60
CA PRO A 185 4.92 1.71 -52.04
C PRO A 185 3.68 2.48 -52.52
N PRO A 186 3.75 3.17 -53.66
CA PRO A 186 2.64 3.95 -54.18
C PRO A 186 1.52 3.11 -54.82
N ASP A 187 1.58 1.78 -54.76
CA ASP A 187 0.57 0.89 -55.34
C ASP A 187 -0.73 0.93 -54.51
N ARG A 188 -1.86 0.86 -55.21
CA ARG A 188 -3.20 1.24 -54.73
C ARG A 188 -3.78 0.31 -53.65
N SER A 189 -3.17 -0.83 -53.37
CA SER A 189 -3.71 -1.82 -52.43
C SER A 189 -3.55 -1.46 -50.95
N LEU A 190 -2.69 -0.49 -50.60
CA LEU A 190 -2.35 -0.16 -49.20
C LEU A 190 -2.48 1.36 -48.90
N HIS A 191 -3.60 1.98 -49.31
CA HIS A 191 -4.02 3.36 -48.97
C HIS A 191 -3.48 4.55 -49.79
N ASN A 192 -2.72 4.37 -50.88
CA ASN A 192 -2.21 5.49 -51.71
C ASN A 192 -1.53 6.59 -50.86
N ARG A 193 -0.70 6.18 -49.89
CA ARG A 193 0.08 7.05 -49.00
C ARG A 193 1.55 6.83 -49.28
N SER A 194 2.32 7.91 -49.45
CA SER A 194 3.76 7.80 -49.67
C SER A 194 4.45 9.10 -49.30
N SER A 195 5.47 9.01 -48.45
CA SER A 195 6.25 10.16 -48.00
C SER A 195 7.22 10.60 -49.11
N MET A 196 7.36 11.90 -49.35
CA MET A 196 8.22 12.43 -50.43
C MET A 196 9.46 13.15 -49.90
N LEU A 197 9.30 13.89 -48.80
CA LEU A 197 10.36 14.70 -48.23
C LEU A 197 10.32 14.57 -46.71
N VAL A 198 11.48 14.44 -46.10
CA VAL A 198 11.62 14.45 -44.64
C VAL A 198 12.68 15.44 -44.16
N ASN A 199 12.50 15.95 -42.95
CA ASN A 199 13.57 16.57 -42.16
C ASN A 199 13.94 15.59 -41.05
N LEU A 200 15.24 15.32 -40.90
CA LEU A 200 15.78 14.41 -39.91
C LEU A 200 16.57 15.19 -38.86
N ARG A 201 16.22 15.04 -37.59
CA ARG A 201 16.98 15.56 -36.45
C ARG A 201 17.37 14.44 -35.51
N LEU A 202 18.60 14.49 -35.01
CA LEU A 202 19.09 13.57 -33.99
C LEU A 202 19.42 14.35 -32.72
N TYR A 203 19.03 13.80 -31.58
CA TYR A 203 19.20 14.43 -30.28
C TYR A 203 20.09 13.60 -29.36
N LEU A 204 20.85 14.28 -28.52
CA LEU A 204 21.47 13.71 -27.33
C LEU A 204 20.90 14.44 -26.12
N GLY A 205 19.98 13.81 -25.39
CA GLY A 205 19.11 14.49 -24.45
C GLY A 205 18.26 15.55 -25.16
N ASP A 206 18.43 16.81 -24.77
CA ASP A 206 17.69 17.95 -25.35
C ASP A 206 18.47 18.70 -26.44
N GLN A 207 19.71 18.31 -26.71
CA GLN A 207 20.55 18.97 -27.69
C GLN A 207 20.40 18.33 -29.07
N VAL A 208 20.15 19.14 -30.10
CA VAL A 208 20.24 18.70 -31.50
C VAL A 208 21.72 18.53 -31.86
N VAL A 209 22.13 17.30 -32.18
CA VAL A 209 23.51 16.96 -32.57
C VAL A 209 23.66 16.76 -34.07
N PHE A 210 22.54 16.60 -34.79
CA PHE A 210 22.48 16.50 -36.25
C PHE A 210 21.13 17.02 -36.74
N ASP A 211 21.13 17.80 -37.81
CA ASP A 211 19.92 18.30 -38.48
C ASP A 211 20.13 18.26 -40.00
N ARG A 212 19.23 17.60 -40.71
CA ARG A 212 19.22 17.52 -42.17
C ARG A 212 17.81 17.71 -42.69
N LYS A 213 17.58 18.83 -43.39
CA LYS A 213 16.28 19.18 -43.96
C LYS A 213 16.20 18.81 -45.43
N GLY A 214 14.98 18.61 -45.94
CA GLY A 214 14.77 18.47 -47.38
C GLY A 214 15.21 17.13 -47.97
N VAL A 215 15.27 16.06 -47.18
CA VAL A 215 15.71 14.75 -47.66
C VAL A 215 14.61 14.11 -48.50
N SER A 216 14.84 13.99 -49.81
CA SER A 216 13.91 13.35 -50.74
C SER A 216 13.91 11.83 -50.55
N LEU A 217 12.72 11.25 -50.39
CA LEU A 217 12.53 9.80 -50.38
C LEU A 217 12.21 9.30 -51.79
N ASN A 218 12.94 8.28 -52.22
CA ASN A 218 12.68 7.62 -53.49
C ASN A 218 11.43 6.76 -53.35
N ARG A 219 10.43 7.01 -54.21
CA ARG A 219 9.16 6.27 -54.20
C ARG A 219 9.21 4.96 -54.98
N ARG A 220 10.23 4.78 -55.82
CA ARG A 220 10.43 3.54 -56.59
C ARG A 220 11.13 2.47 -55.77
N PHE A 221 11.84 2.86 -54.72
CA PHE A 221 12.54 1.95 -53.82
C PHE A 221 12.07 2.23 -52.39
N PRO A 222 11.44 1.26 -51.70
CA PRO A 222 10.90 1.50 -50.36
C PRO A 222 12.02 1.87 -49.37
N ARG A 223 13.20 1.27 -49.51
CA ARG A 223 14.36 1.51 -48.64
C ARG A 223 15.11 2.79 -48.99
N ASN A 224 15.15 3.74 -48.06
CA ASN A 224 15.81 5.03 -48.22
C ASN A 224 16.87 5.26 -47.13
N PRO A 225 18.14 4.90 -47.36
CA PRO A 225 19.21 5.14 -46.39
C PRO A 225 19.62 6.62 -46.37
N ILE A 226 19.70 7.19 -45.17
CA ILE A 226 20.13 8.55 -44.90
C ILE A 226 21.40 8.47 -44.05
N PRO A 227 22.59 8.76 -44.63
CA PRO A 227 23.83 8.77 -43.86
C PRO A 227 23.80 9.91 -42.84
N VAL A 228 24.30 9.63 -41.63
CA VAL A 228 24.39 10.62 -40.54
C VAL A 228 25.82 10.71 -40.02
N SER A 229 26.17 11.83 -39.39
CA SER A 229 27.51 12.00 -38.81
C SER A 229 27.74 11.04 -37.65
N ARG A 230 29.00 10.66 -37.40
CA ARG A 230 29.44 9.81 -36.26
C ARG A 230 29.38 10.53 -34.92
N VAL A 231 28.21 11.06 -34.59
CA VAL A 231 27.89 11.68 -33.30
C VAL A 231 26.94 10.75 -32.56
N MET A 232 27.10 10.65 -31.24
CA MET A 232 26.18 9.88 -30.41
C MET A 232 24.84 10.62 -30.31
N PHE A 233 23.74 9.89 -30.40
CA PHE A 233 22.39 10.39 -30.19
C PHE A 233 21.56 9.30 -29.51
N ASP A 234 20.55 9.70 -28.75
CA ASP A 234 19.61 8.83 -28.04
C ASP A 234 18.17 8.95 -28.55
N ARG A 235 17.89 9.94 -29.41
CA ARG A 235 16.56 10.14 -29.99
C ARG A 235 16.64 10.58 -31.45
N VAL A 236 15.71 10.06 -32.25
CA VAL A 236 15.54 10.39 -33.67
C VAL A 236 14.20 11.07 -33.87
N GLU A 237 14.17 12.21 -34.54
CA GLU A 237 12.95 12.91 -34.95
C GLU A 237 12.91 13.02 -36.47
N ILE A 238 11.79 12.61 -37.05
CA ILE A 238 11.53 12.67 -38.50
C ILE A 238 10.27 13.49 -38.70
N GLU A 239 10.42 14.66 -39.32
CA GLU A 239 9.31 15.50 -39.76
C GLU A 239 9.05 15.25 -41.24
N ILE A 240 7.79 15.06 -41.63
CA ILE A 240 7.38 14.70 -43.00
C ILE A 240 6.50 15.82 -43.55
N PRO A 241 7.09 16.90 -44.10
CA PRO A 241 6.34 18.06 -44.59
C PRO A 241 5.72 17.86 -45.98
N LYS A 242 6.10 16.80 -46.72
CA LYS A 242 5.56 16.55 -48.07
C LYS A 242 5.36 15.06 -48.34
N TRP A 243 4.20 14.74 -48.90
CA TRP A 243 3.78 13.40 -49.29
C TRP A 243 3.07 13.42 -50.65
N ASN A 244 2.78 12.23 -51.17
CA ASN A 244 1.97 12.00 -52.35
C ASN A 244 0.73 11.19 -52.00
N GLY A 245 -0.38 11.51 -52.65
CA GLY A 245 -1.66 10.82 -52.46
C GLY A 245 -2.40 11.42 -51.29
N GLU A 246 -3.01 10.59 -50.46
CA GLU A 246 -3.96 11.07 -49.44
C GLU A 246 -3.29 11.55 -48.14
N GLY A 247 -2.02 11.20 -47.91
CA GLY A 247 -1.31 11.50 -46.65
C GLY A 247 0.06 10.83 -46.54
N VAL A 248 0.65 10.97 -45.36
CA VAL A 248 1.93 10.37 -44.96
C VAL A 248 1.73 8.90 -44.60
N GLY A 249 2.71 8.07 -44.96
CA GLY A 249 2.78 6.70 -44.48
C GLY A 249 4.19 6.13 -44.65
N LEU A 250 4.58 5.27 -43.71
CA LEU A 250 5.87 4.59 -43.64
C LEU A 250 5.66 3.16 -43.12
N ALA A 251 6.51 2.24 -43.56
CA ALA A 251 6.53 0.87 -43.05
C ALA A 251 7.39 0.76 -41.78
N GLU A 252 8.67 1.13 -41.89
CA GLU A 252 9.68 0.91 -40.85
C GLU A 252 10.70 2.07 -40.84
N VAL A 253 11.28 2.34 -39.68
CA VAL A 253 12.42 3.23 -39.49
C VAL A 253 13.51 2.47 -38.74
N GLU A 254 14.63 2.26 -39.42
CA GLU A 254 15.79 1.61 -38.82
C GLU A 254 16.84 2.65 -38.42
N VAL A 255 17.49 2.44 -37.29
CA VAL A 255 18.70 3.18 -36.90
C VAL A 255 19.85 2.20 -36.92
N ILE A 256 20.70 2.31 -37.93
CA ILE A 256 21.80 1.36 -38.15
C ILE A 256 23.07 1.88 -37.49
N ILE A 257 23.62 1.08 -36.58
CA ILE A 257 24.95 1.29 -35.98
C ILE A 257 25.79 0.04 -36.26
N GLY A 258 26.76 0.15 -37.17
CA GLY A 258 27.46 -1.02 -37.70
C GLY A 258 26.52 -1.88 -38.52
N ASN A 259 26.19 -3.07 -38.01
CA ASN A 259 25.28 -4.02 -38.66
C ASN A 259 23.96 -4.22 -37.89
N GLU A 260 23.71 -3.44 -36.83
CA GLU A 260 22.56 -3.61 -35.95
C GLU A 260 21.53 -2.49 -36.13
N ASN A 261 20.25 -2.85 -36.21
CA ASN A 261 19.14 -1.90 -36.07
C ASN A 261 18.85 -1.66 -34.58
N VAL A 262 19.35 -0.56 -34.02
CA VAL A 262 19.17 -0.23 -32.60
C VAL A 262 17.80 0.36 -32.28
N ALA A 263 17.02 0.75 -33.32
CA ALA A 263 15.64 1.19 -33.18
C ALA A 263 14.66 0.01 -33.07
N LEU A 264 15.08 -1.23 -33.35
CA LEU A 264 14.21 -2.40 -33.33
C LEU A 264 13.47 -2.55 -31.99
N GLY A 265 12.14 -2.52 -32.05
CA GLY A 265 11.21 -2.60 -30.94
C GLY A 265 11.24 -1.40 -30.00
N ARG A 266 11.82 -0.26 -30.38
CA ARG A 266 11.88 0.95 -29.54
C ARG A 266 10.58 1.75 -29.64
N PRO A 267 10.17 2.41 -28.55
CA PRO A 267 8.95 3.19 -28.56
C PRO A 267 9.05 4.34 -29.54
N CYS A 268 8.00 4.45 -30.33
CA CYS A 268 7.78 5.57 -31.24
C CYS A 268 6.69 6.46 -30.66
N LYS A 269 6.83 7.77 -30.87
CA LYS A 269 5.75 8.76 -30.71
C LYS A 269 5.46 9.37 -32.04
N VAL A 270 4.21 9.35 -32.47
CA VAL A 270 3.79 9.97 -33.72
C VAL A 270 2.84 11.14 -33.48
N SER A 271 2.80 12.12 -34.39
CA SER A 271 1.95 13.30 -34.24
C SER A 271 0.46 13.02 -34.42
N SER A 272 0.11 11.95 -35.14
CA SER A 272 -1.25 11.59 -35.50
C SER A 272 -1.28 10.15 -36.04
N ILE A 273 -2.39 9.46 -35.87
CA ILE A 273 -2.65 8.14 -36.45
C ILE A 273 -4.02 8.19 -37.12
N GLU A 274 -4.12 7.72 -38.35
CA GLU A 274 -5.41 7.55 -39.00
C GLU A 274 -6.12 6.32 -38.44
N THR A 275 -7.26 6.51 -37.76
CA THR A 275 -8.08 5.39 -37.27
C THR A 275 -8.73 4.67 -38.44
N LEU A 276 -8.18 3.52 -38.82
CA LEU A 276 -8.72 2.67 -39.89
C LEU A 276 -9.65 1.58 -39.30
N PRO A 277 -10.66 1.09 -40.07
CA PRO A 277 -11.64 0.09 -39.59
C PRO A 277 -11.02 -1.25 -39.17
N ILE A 278 -9.83 -1.54 -39.68
CA ILE A 278 -8.98 -2.68 -39.33
C ILE A 278 -7.77 -2.10 -38.60
N HIS A 279 -7.76 -2.29 -37.29
CA HIS A 279 -6.81 -1.73 -36.32
C HIS A 279 -5.40 -1.45 -36.87
N LEU A 280 -5.02 -0.17 -36.87
CA LEU A 280 -3.65 0.30 -37.11
C LEU A 280 -3.28 1.44 -36.16
N ASP A 281 -3.73 1.35 -34.91
CA ASP A 281 -3.31 2.27 -33.84
C ASP A 281 -1.99 1.79 -33.21
N ASP A 282 -1.00 1.40 -34.01
CA ASP A 282 0.28 0.94 -33.49
C ASP A 282 1.43 1.84 -33.97
N GLU A 283 1.73 2.85 -33.16
CA GLU A 283 2.91 3.71 -33.33
C GLU A 283 4.20 2.87 -33.43
N ASN A 284 4.22 1.66 -32.86
CA ASN A 284 5.38 0.78 -32.82
C ASN A 284 5.58 -0.01 -34.11
N ALA A 285 4.62 0.02 -35.05
CA ALA A 285 4.77 -0.58 -36.39
C ALA A 285 5.99 -0.01 -37.13
N LEU A 286 6.43 1.21 -36.79
CA LEU A 286 7.62 1.84 -37.35
C LEU A 286 8.95 1.20 -36.91
N THR A 287 8.95 0.26 -35.98
CA THR A 287 10.16 -0.38 -35.47
C THR A 287 9.98 -1.88 -35.24
N ASP A 288 9.02 -2.50 -35.93
CA ASP A 288 8.63 -3.90 -35.73
C ASP A 288 9.34 -4.89 -36.67
N ARG A 289 10.21 -4.38 -37.56
CA ARG A 289 10.97 -5.10 -38.60
C ARG A 289 10.16 -5.41 -39.87
N ILE A 290 8.90 -5.01 -39.95
CA ILE A 290 8.05 -5.22 -41.12
C ILE A 290 8.31 -4.09 -42.12
N THR A 291 9.21 -4.37 -43.06
CA THR A 291 9.63 -3.39 -44.07
C THR A 291 8.76 -3.37 -45.33
N ILE A 292 7.98 -4.44 -45.53
CA ILE A 292 7.09 -4.63 -46.69
C ILE A 292 5.78 -5.25 -46.18
N PRO A 293 4.77 -4.42 -45.90
CA PRO A 293 3.43 -4.87 -45.58
C PRO A 293 2.87 -5.78 -46.66
N LYS A 294 2.24 -6.91 -46.26
CA LYS A 294 1.63 -7.85 -47.21
C LYS A 294 0.11 -7.74 -47.26
N LYS A 295 -0.50 -7.19 -46.21
CA LYS A 295 -1.95 -7.02 -46.07
C LYS A 295 -2.26 -5.67 -45.46
N GLU A 296 -3.47 -5.19 -45.71
CA GLU A 296 -4.03 -4.03 -45.01
C GLU A 296 -4.08 -4.33 -43.51
N GLY A 297 -3.61 -3.42 -42.66
CA GLY A 297 -3.56 -3.64 -41.22
C GLY A 297 -2.24 -4.14 -40.64
N GLU A 298 -1.17 -4.33 -41.44
CA GLU A 298 0.04 -5.02 -41.00
C GLU A 298 1.32 -4.21 -41.22
N GLY A 299 2.02 -3.84 -40.14
CA GLY A 299 3.44 -3.43 -40.19
C GLY A 299 3.70 -2.13 -40.93
N TYR A 300 2.81 -1.16 -40.76
CA TYR A 300 3.00 0.21 -41.22
C TYR A 300 2.23 1.20 -40.36
N TRP A 301 2.68 2.45 -40.41
CA TRP A 301 2.00 3.57 -39.81
C TRP A 301 1.52 4.56 -40.89
N ILE A 302 0.31 5.09 -40.70
CA ILE A 302 -0.30 6.12 -41.53
C ILE A 302 -0.73 7.28 -40.64
N ALA A 303 -0.32 8.49 -41.02
CA ALA A 303 -0.79 9.72 -40.38
C ALA A 303 -2.18 10.11 -40.88
N GLU A 304 -2.90 10.91 -40.10
CA GLU A 304 -4.19 11.49 -40.51
C GLU A 304 -4.11 12.14 -41.90
N ALA A 305 -5.16 11.95 -42.69
CA ALA A 305 -5.21 12.43 -44.07
C ALA A 305 -4.88 13.93 -44.19
N LYS A 306 -4.01 14.25 -45.15
CA LYS A 306 -3.58 15.61 -45.48
C LYS A 306 -2.89 16.38 -44.33
N THR A 307 -2.36 15.69 -43.33
CA THR A 307 -1.58 16.31 -42.25
C THR A 307 -0.08 16.10 -42.45
N ALA A 308 0.71 17.11 -42.09
CA ALA A 308 2.14 16.91 -41.89
C ALA A 308 2.33 16.09 -40.62
N ALA A 309 3.34 15.20 -40.62
CA ALA A 309 3.50 14.26 -39.54
C ALA A 309 4.91 14.29 -38.96
N THR A 310 5.01 14.01 -37.66
CA THR A 310 6.28 13.89 -36.94
C THR A 310 6.36 12.53 -36.26
N ILE A 311 7.52 11.91 -36.33
CA ILE A 311 7.86 10.65 -35.65
C ILE A 311 9.02 10.93 -34.72
N THR A 312 8.95 10.45 -33.50
CA THR A 312 10.04 10.49 -32.52
C THR A 312 10.33 9.08 -32.03
N ILE A 313 11.57 8.62 -32.17
CA ILE A 313 12.02 7.30 -31.69
C ILE A 313 12.98 7.51 -30.52
N ASP A 314 12.64 6.95 -29.36
CA ASP A 314 13.51 6.96 -28.17
C ASP A 314 14.34 5.68 -28.10
N LEU A 315 15.63 5.78 -28.39
CA LEU A 315 16.55 4.63 -28.40
C LEU A 315 16.88 4.12 -26.98
N LEU A 316 16.56 4.89 -25.95
CA LEU A 316 16.73 4.51 -24.54
C LEU A 316 15.45 3.95 -23.93
N GLY A 317 14.31 4.10 -24.62
CA GLY A 317 13.02 3.59 -24.19
C GLY A 317 12.99 2.06 -24.11
N PRO A 318 12.15 1.47 -23.24
CA PRO A 318 12.06 0.02 -23.09
C PRO A 318 11.60 -0.62 -24.41
N LYS A 319 12.21 -1.74 -24.80
CA LYS A 319 11.75 -2.48 -25.98
C LYS A 319 10.35 -3.04 -25.74
N HIS A 320 9.48 -2.96 -26.75
CA HIS A 320 8.17 -3.61 -26.70
C HIS A 320 8.34 -5.14 -26.66
N SER A 321 7.59 -5.78 -25.75
CA SER A 321 7.71 -7.21 -25.44
C SER A 321 7.38 -8.14 -26.61
N SER A 322 6.64 -7.67 -27.62
CA SER A 322 6.29 -8.42 -28.83
C SER A 322 7.49 -8.73 -29.73
N VAL A 323 8.53 -7.88 -29.72
CA VAL A 323 9.72 -8.04 -30.58
C VAL A 323 10.84 -8.81 -29.84
N ALA A 324 10.85 -8.78 -28.50
CA ALA A 324 11.87 -9.40 -27.66
C ALA A 324 11.96 -10.94 -27.78
N GLN A 325 10.90 -11.60 -28.28
CA GLN A 325 10.86 -13.07 -28.43
C GLN A 325 11.50 -13.59 -29.73
N LEU A 326 11.79 -12.70 -30.70
CA LEU A 326 12.38 -13.10 -32.00
C LEU A 326 13.92 -13.12 -32.00
N ASP A 327 14.55 -12.60 -30.95
CA ASP A 327 16.01 -12.51 -30.79
C ASP A 327 16.59 -13.64 -29.93
N GLU A 328 15.79 -14.60 -29.45
CA GLU A 328 16.38 -15.81 -28.86
C GLU A 328 17.10 -16.59 -29.97
N PRO A 329 18.42 -16.83 -29.85
CA PRO A 329 19.08 -17.74 -30.76
C PRO A 329 18.35 -19.07 -30.62
N VAL A 330 17.69 -19.51 -31.69
CA VAL A 330 17.24 -20.89 -31.83
C VAL A 330 18.46 -21.72 -31.49
N ASN A 331 18.43 -22.33 -30.31
CA ASN A 331 19.49 -23.20 -29.83
C ASN A 331 19.75 -24.19 -30.96
N ALA A 332 20.84 -23.97 -31.69
CA ALA A 332 21.29 -24.84 -32.74
C ALA A 332 21.85 -26.07 -32.04
N GLY A 333 20.92 -26.93 -31.58
CA GLY A 333 21.22 -28.27 -31.14
C GLY A 333 21.87 -29.00 -32.30
N ARG A 334 23.19 -29.10 -32.24
CA ARG A 334 23.98 -30.17 -32.84
C ARG A 334 24.72 -30.87 -31.73
#